data_AF-A0A7S4VGV1-F1
#
_entry.id   AF-A0A7S4VGV1-F1
#
_cell.length_a   1.000
_cell.length_b   1.000
_cell.length_c   1.000
_cell.angle_alpha   90.00
_cell.angle_beta   90.00
_cell.angle_gamma   90.00
#
_symmetry.space_group_name_H-M   'P 1'
#
loop_
_entity.id
_entity.type
_entity.pdbx_description
1 polymer ?
#
loop_
_entity_poly.entity_id
_entity_poly.type
_entity_poly.pdbx_seq_one_letter_code
_entity_poly.pdbx_strand_id
1 'polypeptide(L)'
;YSDPVVLTFINSRNDWNSVAPRVKDVTPNGCAIFMHNPSNSSHGAETVSYFVAEKGRYELHGGAIFEAGSHDTSTAHQGGDGYIGDQLSFSAPFQNVPAVLHTLNTYNNADFMTSLATDINTDGFQIAQEYAETTPSSVVQETIAWIAFETGSGTSTGQKYIVEMGSDGRKNGVDNNEYIIDYALVGYETPPDLVAAVMNPIGPDGAWARGSGTFS
;
A
#
# COMPACT_ATOMS: atom_id res chain seq x y z
N TYR A 1 4.52 20.49 1.10
CA TYR A 1 3.74 19.81 0.05
C TYR A 1 2.53 20.67 -0.30
N SER A 2 2.07 20.70 -1.54
CA SER A 2 0.81 21.35 -1.92
C SER A 2 -0.33 20.33 -1.91
N ASP A 3 -0.06 19.14 -2.47
CA ASP A 3 -0.95 17.98 -2.48
C ASP A 3 -0.15 16.71 -2.08
N PRO A 4 0.05 16.48 -0.77
CA PRO A 4 0.83 15.34 -0.29
C PRO A 4 0.07 14.02 -0.45
N VAL A 5 0.80 13.01 -0.93
CA VAL A 5 0.40 11.60 -0.98
C VAL A 5 1.15 10.87 0.13
N VAL A 6 0.43 10.22 1.04
CA VAL A 6 1.02 9.51 2.18
C VAL A 6 0.77 8.01 2.06
N LEU A 7 1.84 7.22 1.99
CA LEU A 7 1.78 5.77 2.09
C LEU A 7 2.22 5.33 3.47
N THR A 8 1.63 4.25 3.98
CA THR A 8 1.99 3.68 5.29
C THR A 8 2.01 2.18 5.26
N PHE A 9 2.89 1.57 6.06
CA PHE A 9 2.99 0.13 6.20
C PHE A 9 3.36 -0.24 7.64
N ILE A 10 2.72 -1.28 8.17
CA ILE A 10 3.07 -1.86 9.48
C ILE A 10 4.20 -2.87 9.26
N ASN A 11 5.37 -2.61 9.85
CA ASN A 11 6.56 -3.45 9.69
C ASN A 11 6.64 -4.62 10.68
N SER A 12 5.85 -4.59 11.75
CA SER A 12 5.95 -5.55 12.85
C SER A 12 4.65 -6.31 13.13
N ARG A 13 4.80 -7.42 13.85
CA ARG A 13 3.71 -8.22 14.39
C ARG A 13 3.94 -8.54 15.86
N ASN A 14 3.69 -7.54 16.69
CA ASN A 14 3.81 -7.62 18.15
C ASN A 14 2.53 -8.14 18.82
N ASP A 15 1.41 -8.21 18.09
CA ASP A 15 0.14 -8.80 18.53
C ASP A 15 -0.46 -9.69 17.42
N TRP A 16 -1.19 -10.72 17.83
CA TRP A 16 -1.83 -11.71 16.96
C TRP A 16 -3.03 -11.16 16.19
N ASN A 17 -3.74 -10.18 16.76
CA ASN A 17 -4.90 -9.57 16.13
C ASN A 17 -4.51 -8.88 14.82
N SER A 18 -5.37 -8.94 13.81
CA SER A 18 -5.15 -8.31 12.51
C SER A 18 -5.33 -6.78 12.60
N VAL A 19 -4.45 -6.02 11.96
CA VAL A 19 -4.49 -4.55 11.96
C VAL A 19 -3.96 -3.99 10.64
N ALA A 20 -4.47 -2.84 10.22
CA ALA A 20 -3.97 -2.08 9.09
C ALA A 20 -3.61 -0.65 9.52
N PRO A 21 -2.60 -0.02 8.89
CA PRO A 21 -2.35 1.39 9.10
C PRO A 21 -3.40 2.24 8.37
N ARG A 22 -3.76 3.37 8.95
CA ARG A 22 -4.69 4.36 8.41
C ARG A 22 -4.10 5.76 8.54
N VAL A 23 -4.44 6.61 7.58
CA VAL A 23 -4.06 8.02 7.59
C VAL A 23 -5.32 8.87 7.56
N LYS A 24 -5.30 9.99 8.28
CA LYS A 24 -6.35 11.01 8.23
C LYS A 24 -5.75 12.41 8.41
N ASP A 25 -6.59 13.41 8.20
CA ASP A 25 -6.24 14.81 8.41
C ASP A 25 -4.99 15.22 7.63
N VAL A 26 -4.88 14.76 6.37
CA VAL A 26 -3.75 15.08 5.49
C VAL A 26 -3.80 16.56 5.12
N THR A 27 -2.70 17.25 5.41
CA THR A 27 -2.51 18.68 5.12
C THR A 27 -1.14 18.89 4.48
N PRO A 28 -0.87 20.06 3.89
CA PRO A 28 0.46 20.48 3.42
C PRO A 28 1.63 20.26 4.39
N ASN A 29 1.34 20.22 5.69
CA ASN A 29 2.32 20.23 6.78
C ASN A 29 2.35 18.94 7.61
N GLY A 30 1.44 17.98 7.36
CA GLY A 30 1.39 16.75 8.13
C GLY A 30 0.06 16.02 8.02
N CYS A 31 -0.01 14.88 8.70
CA CYS A 31 -1.18 14.02 8.80
C CYS A 31 -1.16 13.27 10.14
N ALA A 32 -2.27 12.63 10.48
CA ALA A 32 -2.34 11.68 11.58
C ALA A 32 -2.28 10.25 11.04
N ILE A 33 -1.36 9.44 11.58
CA ILE A 33 -1.23 8.01 11.28
C ILE A 33 -1.71 7.24 12.51
N PHE A 34 -2.56 6.24 12.31
CA PHE A 34 -3.06 5.38 13.37
C PHE A 34 -3.28 3.95 12.85
N MET A 35 -3.63 3.06 13.76
CA MET A 35 -3.93 1.66 13.46
C MET A 35 -5.42 1.40 13.63
N HIS A 36 -6.00 0.64 12.69
CA HIS A 36 -7.38 0.19 12.78
C HIS A 36 -7.43 -1.32 12.62
N ASN A 37 -8.19 -2.01 13.47
CA ASN A 37 -8.37 -3.46 13.40
C ASN A 37 -9.83 -3.80 13.05
N PRO A 38 -10.07 -4.91 12.32
CA PRO A 38 -11.42 -5.31 11.91
C PRO A 38 -12.41 -5.55 13.06
N SER A 39 -11.91 -6.01 14.22
CA SER A 39 -12.74 -6.36 15.39
C SER A 39 -13.05 -5.19 16.33
N ASN A 40 -12.49 -4.00 16.07
CA ASN A 40 -12.42 -2.87 17.00
C ASN A 40 -11.95 -3.25 18.43
N SER A 41 -11.13 -4.30 18.57
CA SER A 41 -10.55 -4.73 19.84
C SER A 41 -9.29 -3.93 20.18
N SER A 42 -8.76 -4.10 21.40
CA SER A 42 -7.42 -3.61 21.72
C SER A 42 -6.35 -4.33 20.89
N HIS A 43 -5.24 -3.66 20.64
CA HIS A 43 -4.10 -4.20 19.92
C HIS A 43 -2.79 -3.66 20.53
N GLY A 44 -1.74 -4.48 20.55
CA GLY A 44 -0.39 -4.06 20.93
C GLY A 44 0.19 -2.95 20.03
N ALA A 45 1.24 -2.29 20.52
CA ALA A 45 1.95 -1.28 19.71
C ALA A 45 2.69 -1.93 18.54
N GLU A 46 2.68 -1.29 17.38
CA GLU A 46 3.42 -1.73 16.19
C GLU A 46 4.29 -0.60 15.64
N THR A 47 5.29 -0.96 14.85
CA THR A 47 6.14 -0.03 14.09
C THR A 47 5.52 0.24 12.73
N VAL A 48 5.29 1.51 12.42
CA VAL A 48 4.76 1.95 11.12
C VAL A 48 5.80 2.78 10.38
N SER A 49 6.16 2.38 9.17
CA SER A 49 6.90 3.22 8.23
C SER A 49 5.92 4.01 7.36
N TYR A 50 6.35 5.19 6.93
CA TYR A 50 5.57 6.03 6.04
C TYR A 50 6.46 6.63 4.95
N PHE A 51 5.86 6.87 3.79
CA PHE A 51 6.49 7.52 2.65
C PHE A 51 5.59 8.66 2.18
N VAL A 52 6.15 9.86 2.02
CA VAL A 52 5.41 11.05 1.58
C VAL A 52 6.00 11.57 0.28
N ALA A 53 5.15 11.71 -0.73
CA ALA A 53 5.50 12.36 -1.99
C ALA A 53 4.55 13.53 -2.26
N GLU A 54 5.01 14.50 -3.04
CA GLU A 54 4.11 15.48 -3.65
C GLU A 54 3.41 14.77 -4.82
N LYS A 55 2.11 14.99 -5.00
CA LYS A 55 1.39 14.49 -6.18
C LYS A 55 2.09 14.93 -7.47
N GLY A 56 2.21 14.03 -8.43
CA GLY A 56 2.86 14.29 -9.71
C GLY A 56 3.77 13.15 -10.16
N ARG A 57 4.44 13.35 -11.28
CA ARG A 57 5.38 12.39 -11.87
C ARG A 57 6.80 12.91 -11.79
N TYR A 58 7.70 12.08 -11.31
CA TYR A 58 9.06 12.44 -10.97
C TYR A 58 10.04 11.42 -11.52
N GLU A 59 11.20 11.92 -11.90
CA GLU A 59 12.37 11.11 -12.21
C GLU A 59 13.35 11.28 -11.05
N LEU A 60 13.70 10.18 -10.41
CA LEU A 60 14.74 10.14 -9.39
C LEU A 60 16.11 10.37 -10.02
N HIS A 61 17.06 10.86 -9.23
CA HIS A 61 18.46 10.81 -9.63
C HIS A 61 18.84 9.34 -9.87
N GLY A 62 19.31 9.03 -11.09
CA GLY A 62 19.50 7.65 -11.56
C GLY A 62 18.51 7.20 -12.64
N GLY A 63 17.47 7.98 -12.93
CA GLY A 63 16.58 7.81 -14.08
C GLY A 63 15.30 7.03 -13.81
N ALA A 64 15.15 6.44 -12.62
CA ALA A 64 13.93 5.71 -12.28
C ALA A 64 12.75 6.66 -12.07
N ILE A 65 11.58 6.25 -12.54
CA ILE A 65 10.38 7.08 -12.52
C ILE A 65 9.41 6.60 -11.45
N PHE A 66 8.79 7.55 -10.75
CA PHE A 66 7.57 7.29 -9.99
C PHE A 66 6.50 8.34 -10.29
N GLU A 67 5.24 7.93 -10.16
CA GLU A 67 4.07 8.79 -10.23
C GLU A 67 3.26 8.64 -8.94
N ALA A 68 3.02 9.75 -8.25
CA ALA A 68 2.23 9.82 -7.04
C ALA A 68 0.89 10.47 -7.32
N GLY A 69 -0.19 9.85 -6.84
CA GLY A 69 -1.56 10.29 -7.05
C GLY A 69 -2.47 10.03 -5.87
N SER A 70 -3.68 10.53 -6.00
CA SER A 70 -4.78 10.34 -5.05
C SER A 70 -6.09 10.26 -5.81
N HIS A 71 -7.02 9.47 -5.31
CA HIS A 71 -8.33 9.24 -5.93
C HIS A 71 -9.43 9.11 -4.87
N ASP A 72 -10.50 9.87 -5.03
CA ASP A 72 -11.65 9.78 -4.14
C ASP A 72 -12.67 8.78 -4.69
N THR A 73 -13.01 7.78 -3.90
CA THR A 73 -13.94 6.73 -4.36
C THR A 73 -14.84 6.22 -3.25
N SER A 74 -16.07 5.84 -3.61
CA SER A 74 -16.96 5.02 -2.80
C SER A 74 -17.11 3.60 -3.36
N THR A 75 -16.32 3.24 -4.37
CA THR A 75 -16.23 1.87 -4.90
C THR A 75 -15.48 1.04 -3.87
N ALA A 76 -16.07 -0.10 -3.49
CA ALA A 76 -15.51 -1.01 -2.50
C ALA A 76 -15.67 -2.47 -2.94
N HIS A 77 -14.73 -3.31 -2.51
CA HIS A 77 -14.70 -4.74 -2.79
C HIS A 77 -14.97 -5.58 -1.53
N GLN A 78 -15.82 -6.62 -1.65
CA GLN A 78 -16.05 -7.67 -0.65
C GLN A 78 -15.19 -8.89 -0.92
N GLY A 79 -14.60 -9.46 0.13
CA GLY A 79 -14.18 -10.86 0.09
C GLY A 79 -15.28 -11.79 -0.46
N GLY A 80 -14.94 -12.55 -1.50
CA GLY A 80 -15.84 -13.49 -2.17
C GLY A 80 -16.57 -12.92 -3.40
N ASP A 81 -16.56 -11.60 -3.60
CA ASP A 81 -17.10 -10.97 -4.81
C ASP A 81 -16.05 -10.93 -5.95
N GLY A 82 -16.49 -10.55 -7.14
CA GLY A 82 -15.54 -10.20 -8.21
C GLY A 82 -14.89 -8.85 -7.91
N TYR A 83 -13.61 -8.69 -8.23
CA TYR A 83 -12.94 -7.40 -8.11
C TYR A 83 -13.61 -6.34 -8.99
N ILE A 84 -14.02 -5.25 -8.36
CA ILE A 84 -14.56 -4.05 -9.02
C ILE A 84 -13.80 -2.86 -8.45
N GLY A 85 -13.13 -2.10 -9.31
CA GLY A 85 -12.46 -0.87 -8.94
C GLY A 85 -12.62 0.22 -9.99
N ASP A 86 -12.31 1.44 -9.57
CA ASP A 86 -12.29 2.59 -10.48
C ASP A 86 -11.03 2.49 -11.35
N GLN A 87 -11.21 2.61 -12.66
CA GLN A 87 -10.08 2.56 -13.60
C GLN A 87 -9.34 3.91 -13.61
N LEU A 88 -8.05 3.86 -13.27
CA LEU A 88 -7.12 4.97 -13.35
C LEU A 88 -6.11 4.74 -14.48
N SER A 89 -5.62 5.84 -15.04
CA SER A 89 -4.53 5.86 -16.02
C SER A 89 -3.36 6.66 -15.46
N PHE A 90 -2.15 6.22 -15.75
CA PHE A 90 -0.95 7.01 -15.49
C PHE A 90 -0.89 8.21 -16.45
N SER A 91 -0.22 9.28 -16.02
CA SER A 91 -0.04 10.48 -16.85
C SER A 91 0.80 10.21 -18.11
N ALA A 92 1.63 9.16 -18.07
CA ALA A 92 2.32 8.57 -19.21
C ALA A 92 2.58 7.08 -18.94
N PRO A 93 2.60 6.22 -19.98
CA PRO A 93 2.87 4.80 -19.78
C PRO A 93 4.26 4.55 -19.21
N PHE A 94 4.36 3.56 -18.33
CA PHE A 94 5.64 3.02 -17.86
C PHE A 94 6.23 2.05 -18.90
N GLN A 95 7.56 1.89 -18.90
CA GLN A 95 8.22 0.95 -19.81
C GLN A 95 7.91 -0.52 -19.48
N ASN A 96 7.79 -0.82 -18.19
CA ASN A 96 7.38 -2.11 -17.65
C ASN A 96 6.24 -1.88 -16.67
N VAL A 97 5.50 -2.93 -16.31
CA VAL A 97 4.46 -2.85 -15.27
C VAL A 97 5.09 -2.32 -13.98
N PRO A 98 4.63 -1.18 -13.42
CA PRO A 98 5.20 -0.61 -12.21
C PRO A 98 4.69 -1.34 -10.96
N ALA A 99 5.43 -1.23 -9.85
CA ALA A 99 4.88 -1.54 -8.53
C ALA A 99 3.89 -0.43 -8.13
N VAL A 100 2.70 -0.79 -7.63
CA VAL A 100 1.70 0.18 -7.17
C VAL A 100 1.48 0.00 -5.68
N LEU A 101 1.88 1.01 -4.91
CA LEU A 101 1.64 1.11 -3.47
C LEU A 101 0.44 2.01 -3.22
N HIS A 102 -0.36 1.72 -2.19
CA HIS A 102 -1.55 2.50 -1.89
C HIS A 102 -1.92 2.50 -0.40
N THR A 103 -2.63 3.53 0.05
CA THR A 103 -3.06 3.73 1.44
C THR A 103 -4.26 4.66 1.48
N LEU A 104 -5.25 4.40 2.35
CA LEU A 104 -6.35 5.35 2.61
C LEU A 104 -5.81 6.59 3.34
N ASN A 105 -6.01 7.78 2.74
CA ASN A 105 -5.58 9.08 3.26
C ASN A 105 -6.69 9.89 3.94
N THR A 106 -7.86 9.28 4.07
CA THR A 106 -8.95 9.76 4.92
C THR A 106 -9.46 8.65 5.84
N TYR A 107 -10.27 9.06 6.80
CA TYR A 107 -11.00 8.17 7.70
C TYR A 107 -12.45 8.63 7.80
N ASN A 108 -13.17 8.44 6.70
CA ASN A 108 -14.57 8.82 6.55
C ASN A 108 -15.51 7.66 6.87
N ASN A 109 -15.06 6.41 6.68
CA ASN A 109 -15.78 5.23 7.13
C ASN A 109 -15.55 4.99 8.63
N ALA A 110 -16.63 4.72 9.37
CA ALA A 110 -16.54 4.23 10.74
C ALA A 110 -16.09 2.76 10.79
N ASP A 111 -16.52 1.97 9.82
CA ASP A 111 -16.16 0.55 9.66
C ASP A 111 -14.73 0.39 9.15
N PHE A 112 -14.15 -0.79 9.39
CA PHE A 112 -12.80 -1.11 8.93
C PHE A 112 -12.74 -1.10 7.40
N MET A 113 -11.77 -0.35 6.87
CA MET A 113 -11.43 -0.31 5.45
C MET A 113 -9.92 -0.30 5.26
N THR A 114 -9.47 -0.90 4.18
CA THR A 114 -8.17 -0.78 3.54
C THR A 114 -8.39 -0.36 2.09
N SER A 115 -7.41 -0.60 1.22
CA SER A 115 -7.51 -0.30 -0.21
C SER A 115 -6.93 -1.46 -0.98
N LEU A 116 -7.34 -1.57 -2.24
CA LEU A 116 -6.86 -2.61 -3.13
C LEU A 116 -6.59 -2.05 -4.53
N ALA A 117 -5.45 -2.44 -5.10
CA ALA A 117 -5.12 -2.18 -6.49
C ALA A 117 -5.09 -3.48 -7.32
N THR A 118 -5.77 -3.47 -8.46
CA THR A 118 -5.90 -4.60 -9.40
C THR A 118 -5.66 -4.17 -10.84
N ASP A 119 -5.61 -5.12 -11.77
CA ASP A 119 -5.47 -4.90 -13.22
C ASP A 119 -4.33 -3.95 -13.60
N ILE A 120 -3.24 -3.98 -12.81
CA ILE A 120 -2.08 -3.10 -13.01
C ILE A 120 -1.34 -3.54 -14.27
N ASN A 121 -1.16 -2.60 -15.18
CA ASN A 121 -0.43 -2.74 -16.43
C ASN A 121 0.43 -1.49 -16.67
N THR A 122 1.02 -1.33 -17.86
CA THR A 122 1.90 -0.19 -18.18
C THR A 122 1.16 1.15 -18.28
N ASP A 123 -0.14 1.14 -18.55
CA ASP A 123 -0.95 2.33 -18.83
C ASP A 123 -1.79 2.76 -17.63
N GLY A 124 -2.08 1.85 -16.70
CA GLY A 124 -2.90 2.15 -15.54
C GLY A 124 -3.21 0.93 -14.68
N PHE A 125 -4.24 1.07 -13.85
CA PHE A 125 -4.66 0.10 -12.86
C PHE A 125 -6.08 0.43 -12.38
N GLN A 126 -6.72 -0.50 -11.67
CA GLN A 126 -7.96 -0.27 -10.93
C GLN A 126 -7.67 -0.08 -9.45
N ILE A 127 -8.46 0.76 -8.78
CA ILE A 127 -8.37 0.97 -7.33
C ILE A 127 -9.74 1.04 -6.68
N ALA A 128 -9.86 0.45 -5.49
CA ALA A 128 -11.08 0.46 -4.68
C ALA A 128 -10.75 0.51 -3.19
N GLN A 129 -11.75 0.85 -2.38
CA GLN A 129 -11.74 0.51 -0.95
C GLN A 129 -11.88 -1.01 -0.78
N GLU A 130 -11.34 -1.55 0.30
CA GLU A 130 -11.34 -2.99 0.59
C GLU A 130 -11.75 -3.19 2.04
N TYR A 131 -12.78 -3.97 2.30
CA TYR A 131 -13.20 -4.28 3.68
C TYR A 131 -12.74 -5.66 4.15
N ALA A 132 -11.89 -6.29 3.35
CA ALA A 132 -11.41 -7.65 3.49
C ALA A 132 -12.60 -8.61 3.62
N GLU A 133 -12.59 -9.42 4.68
CA GLU A 133 -13.65 -10.37 5.01
C GLU A 133 -14.68 -9.80 6.00
N THR A 134 -14.80 -8.47 6.10
CA THR A 134 -15.79 -7.82 6.98
C THR A 134 -17.08 -7.49 6.24
N THR A 135 -18.06 -6.87 6.91
CA THR A 135 -19.30 -6.40 6.26
C THR A 135 -19.60 -5.00 6.78
N PRO A 136 -19.34 -3.95 5.98
CA PRO A 136 -19.58 -2.58 6.42
C PRO A 136 -21.08 -2.28 6.46
N SER A 137 -21.46 -1.39 7.37
CA SER A 137 -22.83 -0.87 7.47
C SER A 137 -23.20 0.05 6.31
N SER A 138 -22.21 0.77 5.77
CA SER A 138 -22.29 1.61 4.58
C SER A 138 -20.90 1.87 4.02
N VAL A 139 -20.81 2.22 2.73
CA VAL A 139 -19.56 2.66 2.11
C VAL A 139 -19.63 4.17 1.91
N VAL A 140 -18.73 4.87 2.57
CA VAL A 140 -18.53 6.32 2.44
C VAL A 140 -17.30 6.56 1.57
N GLN A 141 -17.31 7.66 0.82
CA GLN A 141 -16.17 8.06 -0.01
C GLN A 141 -14.90 8.26 0.84
N GLU A 142 -13.80 7.63 0.42
CA GLU A 142 -12.45 7.85 0.97
C GLU A 142 -11.51 8.31 -0.14
N THR A 143 -10.49 9.07 0.23
CA THR A 143 -9.33 9.34 -0.62
C THR A 143 -8.33 8.21 -0.47
N ILE A 144 -7.99 7.56 -1.59
CA ILE A 144 -6.91 6.57 -1.66
C ILE A 144 -5.68 7.22 -2.29
N ALA A 145 -4.61 7.32 -1.51
CA ALA A 145 -3.29 7.72 -1.99
C ALA A 145 -2.60 6.53 -2.65
N TRP A 146 -1.88 6.77 -3.75
CA TRP A 146 -1.13 5.74 -4.46
C TRP A 146 0.18 6.28 -5.03
N ILE A 147 1.16 5.38 -5.18
CA ILE A 147 2.40 5.63 -5.91
C ILE A 147 2.69 4.46 -6.81
N ALA A 148 2.83 4.73 -8.11
CA ALA A 148 3.33 3.79 -9.10
C ALA A 148 4.81 4.06 -9.33
N PHE A 149 5.65 3.04 -9.21
CA PHE A 149 7.11 3.17 -9.26
C PHE A 149 7.69 2.08 -10.16
N GLU A 150 8.55 2.48 -11.10
CA GLU A 150 9.39 1.55 -11.86
C GLU A 150 10.14 0.58 -10.94
N THR A 151 10.01 -0.71 -11.22
CA THR A 151 10.74 -1.76 -10.51
C THR A 151 12.22 -1.73 -10.87
N GLY A 152 13.05 -2.04 -9.89
CA GLY A 152 14.49 -2.09 -10.00
C GLY A 152 15.16 -1.63 -8.72
N SER A 153 16.48 -1.49 -8.77
CA SER A 153 17.25 -0.95 -7.66
C SER A 153 18.20 0.14 -8.16
N GLY A 154 18.60 1.02 -7.26
CA GLY A 154 19.47 2.13 -7.62
C GLY A 154 19.88 2.96 -6.42
N THR A 155 20.48 4.11 -6.70
CA THR A 155 20.86 5.10 -5.70
C THR A 155 20.35 6.46 -6.15
N SER A 156 19.53 7.10 -5.32
CA SER A 156 19.09 8.47 -5.53
C SER A 156 19.60 9.37 -4.41
N THR A 157 20.24 10.48 -4.77
CA THR A 157 20.83 11.44 -3.81
C THR A 157 21.75 10.84 -2.74
N GLY A 158 22.35 9.66 -3.00
CA GLY A 158 23.20 8.93 -2.05
C GLY A 158 22.48 7.82 -1.26
N GLN A 159 21.17 7.67 -1.43
CA GLN A 159 20.34 6.67 -0.75
C GLN A 159 20.02 5.54 -1.72
N LYS A 160 20.35 4.32 -1.30
CA LYS A 160 19.97 3.11 -2.04
C LYS A 160 18.46 2.89 -1.93
N TYR A 161 17.86 2.39 -3.00
CA TYR A 161 16.47 1.95 -3.01
C TYR A 161 16.33 0.63 -3.77
N ILE A 162 15.26 -0.09 -3.44
CA ILE A 162 14.75 -1.25 -4.18
C ILE A 162 13.25 -1.06 -4.33
N VAL A 163 12.75 -1.32 -5.53
CA VAL A 163 11.32 -1.40 -5.83
C VAL A 163 11.09 -2.72 -6.53
N GLU A 164 10.34 -3.60 -5.89
CA GLU A 164 10.08 -4.94 -6.38
C GLU A 164 8.60 -5.28 -6.28
N MET A 165 8.18 -6.22 -7.12
CA MET A 165 6.88 -6.89 -7.03
C MET A 165 7.15 -8.37 -6.80
N GLY A 166 6.42 -8.97 -5.86
CA GLY A 166 6.67 -10.33 -5.41
C GLY A 166 5.39 -11.13 -5.29
N SER A 167 5.46 -12.42 -5.65
CA SER A 167 4.45 -13.42 -5.35
C SER A 167 5.15 -14.76 -5.17
N ASP A 168 4.73 -15.54 -4.17
CA ASP A 168 5.12 -16.94 -4.06
C ASP A 168 4.13 -17.88 -4.77
N GLY A 169 3.16 -17.32 -5.50
CA GLY A 169 2.12 -18.06 -6.22
C GLY A 169 1.10 -18.76 -5.32
N ARG A 170 1.07 -18.45 -4.02
CA ARG A 170 0.17 -19.07 -3.05
C ARG A 170 -0.89 -18.08 -2.58
N LYS A 171 -2.02 -18.62 -2.14
CA LYS A 171 -3.04 -17.86 -1.40
C LYS A 171 -2.63 -17.84 0.07
N ASN A 172 -1.76 -16.91 0.44
CA ASN A 172 -1.30 -16.80 1.82
C ASN A 172 -2.21 -15.84 2.59
N GLY A 173 -2.78 -16.32 3.69
CA GLY A 173 -3.43 -15.54 4.72
C GLY A 173 -2.57 -15.43 5.98
N VAL A 174 -3.20 -14.95 7.06
CA VAL A 174 -2.57 -14.70 8.37
C VAL A 174 -2.02 -15.98 9.04
N ASP A 175 -2.46 -17.16 8.60
CA ASP A 175 -2.12 -18.48 9.11
C ASP A 175 -1.13 -19.27 8.22
N ASN A 176 -0.61 -18.65 7.16
CA ASN A 176 0.39 -19.24 6.28
C ASN A 176 1.80 -18.69 6.56
N ASN A 177 2.82 -19.32 5.94
CA ASN A 177 4.19 -18.83 6.00
C ASN A 177 4.28 -17.43 5.39
N GLU A 178 5.11 -16.57 5.98
CA GLU A 178 5.34 -15.24 5.44
C GLU A 178 5.99 -15.26 4.05
N TYR A 179 5.66 -14.27 3.23
CA TYR A 179 6.44 -13.95 2.05
C TYR A 179 7.71 -13.19 2.49
N ILE A 180 8.87 -13.76 2.20
CA ILE A 180 10.17 -13.15 2.56
C ILE A 180 10.62 -12.24 1.40
N ILE A 181 10.77 -10.96 1.69
CA ILE A 181 11.42 -9.99 0.80
C ILE A 181 12.91 -9.99 1.14
N ASP A 182 13.74 -10.42 0.20
CA ASP A 182 15.20 -10.50 0.37
C ASP A 182 15.90 -9.33 -0.33
N TYR A 183 16.38 -8.38 0.47
CA TYR A 183 17.14 -7.22 0.01
C TYR A 183 18.66 -7.37 0.15
N ALA A 184 19.17 -8.59 0.39
CA ALA A 184 20.61 -8.86 0.55
C ALA A 184 21.43 -8.47 -0.69
N LEU A 185 20.83 -8.49 -1.88
CA LEU A 185 21.50 -8.22 -3.15
C LEU A 185 21.98 -6.77 -3.32
N VAL A 186 21.46 -5.83 -2.54
CA VAL A 186 21.78 -4.38 -2.68
C VAL A 186 22.78 -3.90 -1.61
N GLY A 187 23.14 -4.78 -0.67
CA GLY A 187 24.16 -4.52 0.34
C GLY A 187 23.78 -3.37 1.27
N TYR A 188 22.58 -3.44 1.86
CA TYR A 188 22.23 -2.60 2.99
C TYR A 188 23.03 -3.05 4.22
N GLU A 189 23.66 -2.10 4.92
CA GLU A 189 24.43 -2.38 6.14
C GLU A 189 23.53 -2.50 7.38
N THR A 190 22.33 -1.92 7.31
CA THR A 190 21.26 -1.98 8.31
C THR A 190 19.93 -2.25 7.62
N PRO A 191 18.92 -2.84 8.29
CA PRO A 191 17.59 -3.02 7.70
C PRO A 191 17.05 -1.70 7.10
N PRO A 192 16.56 -1.70 5.85
CA PRO A 192 15.99 -0.50 5.24
C PRO A 192 14.59 -0.18 5.80
N ASP A 193 14.12 1.05 5.58
CA ASP A 193 12.71 1.37 5.73
C ASP A 193 11.90 0.67 4.63
N LEU A 194 10.76 0.08 5.00
CA LEU A 194 9.92 -0.71 4.11
C LEU A 194 8.51 -0.13 4.05
N VAL A 195 7.98 -0.02 2.83
CA VAL A 195 6.56 0.18 2.57
C VAL A 195 6.14 -0.86 1.55
N ALA A 196 5.08 -1.60 1.84
CA ALA A 196 4.53 -2.64 0.98
C ALA A 196 3.01 -2.53 0.91
N ALA A 197 2.45 -2.95 -0.22
CA ALA A 197 1.01 -3.06 -0.45
C ALA A 197 0.70 -4.35 -1.20
N VAL A 198 -0.54 -4.84 -1.06
CA VAL A 198 -1.04 -5.96 -1.87
C VAL A 198 -1.42 -5.43 -3.24
N MET A 199 -0.96 -6.10 -4.29
CA MET A 199 -1.35 -5.77 -5.66
C MET A 199 -1.73 -7.04 -6.42
N ASN A 200 -2.74 -6.97 -7.28
CA ASN A 200 -3.24 -8.10 -8.08
C ASN A 200 -3.42 -9.41 -7.25
N PRO A 201 -4.20 -9.40 -6.16
CA PRO A 201 -4.42 -10.57 -5.31
C PRO A 201 -5.00 -11.77 -6.10
N ILE A 202 -4.67 -12.97 -5.62
CA ILE A 202 -5.08 -14.24 -6.26
C ILE A 202 -6.32 -14.79 -5.57
N GLY A 203 -7.44 -14.83 -6.30
CA GLY A 203 -8.74 -15.26 -5.78
C GLY A 203 -9.58 -14.07 -5.30
N PRO A 204 -10.84 -14.28 -4.92
CA PRO A 204 -11.80 -13.20 -4.64
C PRO A 204 -11.74 -12.67 -3.20
N ASP A 205 -10.92 -13.24 -2.33
CA ASP A 205 -10.87 -12.89 -0.92
C ASP A 205 -10.11 -11.58 -0.74
N GLY A 206 -10.60 -10.72 0.15
CA GLY A 206 -10.01 -9.40 0.37
C GLY A 206 -8.77 -9.48 1.26
N ALA A 207 -7.74 -8.68 0.97
CA ALA A 207 -6.45 -8.76 1.66
C ALA A 207 -5.78 -7.39 1.84
N TRP A 208 -4.85 -7.32 2.79
CA TRP A 208 -3.93 -6.19 2.94
C TRP A 208 -2.57 -6.67 3.45
N ALA A 209 -1.53 -5.87 3.23
CA ALA A 209 -0.18 -6.22 3.63
C ALA A 209 0.07 -5.84 5.09
N ARG A 210 0.78 -6.71 5.82
CA ARG A 210 1.37 -6.43 7.14
C ARG A 210 2.67 -7.21 7.29
N GLY A 211 3.70 -6.56 7.81
CA GLY A 211 4.98 -7.20 8.10
C GLY A 211 4.94 -8.08 9.34
N SER A 212 5.80 -9.10 9.38
CA SER A 212 6.04 -9.97 10.55
C SER A 212 7.35 -9.60 11.28
N GLY A 213 7.89 -8.40 11.01
CA GLY A 213 9.22 -7.97 11.45
C GLY A 213 10.29 -8.10 10.37
N THR A 214 11.48 -7.58 10.67
CA THR A 214 12.70 -7.76 9.86
C THR A 214 13.46 -8.97 10.37
N PHE A 215 13.81 -9.89 9.49
CA PHE A 215 14.65 -11.05 9.81
C PHE A 215 16.13 -10.68 9.61
N SER A 216 16.98 -11.07 10.56
CA SER A 216 18.44 -10.89 10.53
C SER A 216 19.17 -12.20 10.29
#